data_AF-A0A2V8C195-F1
#
_entry.id   AF-A0A2V8C195-F1
#
_cell.length_a   1.000
_cell.length_b   1.000
_cell.length_c   1.000
_cell.angle_alpha   90.00
_cell.angle_beta   90.00
_cell.angle_gamma   90.00
#
_symmetry.space_group_name_H-M   'P 1'
#
loop_
_entity.id
_entity.type
_entity.pdbx_description
1 polymer ?
#
loop_
_entity_poly.entity_id
_entity_poly.type
_entity_poly.pdbx_seq_one_letter_code
_entity_poly.pdbx_strand_id
1 'polypeptide(L)'
;MTGFEVLLFVALSESAVKDRSLQDWSTSPEAYFLTSDEQKEWKTLQSEGARERFRESYWRRRDPTPMTERNEFREIVLARIRTADGRFAIGKNPGSLTARGRVLVVLGAPSAERQTIGPLNRSPEMITPGKMGLPSTAFETTEWHTWVYDRSTADELLKIIERPSAEISFIVEPGRSDRIENRDIFERWREKVAQRSIV
;
A
#
# COMPACT_ATOMS: atom_id res chain seq x y z
N MET A 1 -13.79 44.57 -38.48
CA MET A 1 -13.83 44.94 -37.05
C MET A 1 -15.00 44.17 -36.41
N THR A 2 -15.09 42.84 -36.48
CA THR A 2 -14.38 41.81 -35.68
C THR A 2 -14.30 42.13 -34.20
N GLY A 3 -15.16 41.48 -33.40
CA GLY A 3 -15.14 41.51 -31.95
C GLY A 3 -16.32 40.73 -31.37
N PHE A 4 -16.32 39.40 -31.51
CA PHE A 4 -17.22 38.51 -30.78
C PHE A 4 -16.36 37.76 -29.77
N GLU A 5 -16.37 38.21 -28.50
CA GLU A 5 -15.74 37.48 -27.41
C GLU A 5 -16.62 36.28 -27.05
N VAL A 6 -16.16 35.09 -27.42
CA VAL A 6 -16.71 33.83 -26.90
C VAL A 6 -15.99 33.55 -25.59
N LEU A 7 -16.65 33.91 -24.48
CA LEU A 7 -16.27 33.46 -23.14
C LEU A 7 -16.54 31.95 -23.03
N LEU A 8 -15.52 31.16 -23.36
CA LEU A 8 -15.49 29.72 -23.11
C LEU A 8 -15.30 29.48 -21.62
N PHE A 9 -16.39 29.34 -20.88
CA PHE A 9 -16.34 28.75 -19.54
C PHE A 9 -16.03 27.25 -19.67
N VAL A 10 -14.75 26.90 -19.49
CA VAL A 10 -14.35 25.52 -19.25
C VAL A 10 -14.88 25.14 -17.86
N ALA A 11 -16.05 24.53 -17.81
CA ALA A 11 -16.50 23.81 -16.63
C ALA A 11 -15.57 22.61 -16.43
N LEU A 12 -14.54 22.78 -15.60
CA LEU A 12 -13.75 21.67 -15.09
C LEU A 12 -14.72 20.72 -14.38
N SER A 13 -14.92 19.56 -14.96
CA SER A 13 -15.86 18.57 -14.46
C SER A 13 -15.43 18.08 -13.07
N GLU A 14 -16.23 18.36 -12.05
CA GLU A 14 -16.12 17.84 -10.67
C GLU A 14 -16.21 16.30 -10.57
N SER A 15 -16.43 15.61 -11.69
CA SER A 15 -16.69 14.17 -11.77
C SER A 15 -15.49 13.27 -11.48
N ALA A 16 -14.26 13.80 -11.41
CA ALA A 16 -13.08 12.98 -11.12
C ALA A 16 -12.88 12.68 -9.61
N VAL A 17 -13.47 13.48 -8.71
CA VAL A 17 -13.30 13.31 -7.25
C VAL A 17 -14.35 12.35 -6.67
N LYS A 18 -15.49 12.18 -7.36
CA LYS A 18 -16.67 11.47 -6.84
C LYS A 18 -16.59 9.94 -6.88
N ASP A 19 -15.57 9.35 -7.51
CA ASP A 19 -15.45 7.89 -7.67
C ASP A 19 -14.57 7.22 -6.58
N ARG A 20 -13.82 8.01 -5.80
CA ARG A 20 -13.04 7.48 -4.66
C ARG A 20 -13.84 7.35 -3.37
N SER A 21 -15.06 7.91 -3.32
CA SER A 21 -15.92 7.88 -2.11
C SER A 21 -16.68 6.56 -1.90
N LEU A 22 -16.46 5.55 -2.75
CA LEU A 22 -17.11 4.23 -2.64
C LEU A 22 -16.19 3.14 -2.05
N GLN A 23 -14.91 3.44 -1.79
CA GLN A 23 -14.04 2.50 -1.09
C GLN A 23 -14.23 2.64 0.41
N ASP A 24 -14.59 1.53 1.07
CA ASP A 24 -14.66 1.47 2.52
C ASP A 24 -13.31 1.88 3.12
N TRP A 25 -13.31 2.87 4.02
CA TRP A 25 -12.10 3.37 4.68
C TRP A 25 -11.31 2.25 5.36
N SER A 26 -11.97 1.21 5.86
CA SER A 26 -11.29 0.05 6.48
C SER A 26 -10.35 -0.70 5.54
N THR A 27 -10.52 -0.53 4.22
CA THR A 27 -9.67 -1.11 3.18
C THR A 27 -8.56 -0.17 2.71
N SER A 28 -8.57 1.08 3.17
CA SER A 28 -7.58 2.08 2.79
C SER A 28 -6.23 1.85 3.49
N PRO A 29 -5.12 2.40 2.94
CA PRO A 29 -3.81 2.32 3.58
C PRO A 29 -3.74 2.94 4.98
N GLU A 30 -4.56 3.96 5.24
CA GLU A 30 -4.68 4.59 6.56
C GLU A 30 -5.18 3.61 7.64
N ALA A 31 -5.96 2.61 7.24
CA ALA A 31 -6.59 1.63 8.10
C ALA A 31 -5.78 0.32 8.25
N TYR A 32 -4.55 0.24 7.72
CA TYR A 32 -3.74 -0.99 7.81
C TYR A 32 -3.37 -1.41 9.24
N PHE A 33 -3.49 -0.51 10.21
CA PHE A 33 -3.28 -0.80 11.63
C PHE A 33 -4.59 -1.04 12.39
N LEU A 34 -5.72 -1.26 11.71
CA LEU A 34 -6.92 -1.77 12.38
C LEU A 34 -6.63 -3.14 12.98
N THR A 35 -6.74 -3.25 14.29
CA THR A 35 -6.73 -4.54 14.99
C THR A 35 -7.92 -5.39 14.56
N SER A 36 -7.85 -6.69 14.81
CA SER A 36 -8.94 -7.61 14.54
C SER A 36 -10.25 -7.21 15.23
N ASP A 37 -10.18 -6.64 16.44
CA ASP A 37 -11.35 -6.15 17.17
C ASP A 37 -11.90 -4.83 16.62
N GLU A 38 -11.02 -3.89 16.26
CA GLU A 38 -11.41 -2.65 15.55
C GLU A 38 -12.08 -2.95 14.20
N GLN A 39 -11.62 -3.97 13.47
CA GLN A 39 -12.29 -4.40 12.22
C GLN A 39 -13.69 -4.96 12.48
N LYS A 40 -13.90 -5.70 13.59
CA LYS A 40 -15.23 -6.18 13.97
C LYS A 40 -16.13 -5.01 14.33
N GLU A 41 -15.64 -4.07 15.15
CA GLU A 41 -16.37 -2.87 15.55
C GLU A 41 -16.78 -2.06 14.32
N TRP A 42 -15.86 -1.76 13.41
CA TRP A 42 -16.13 -1.02 12.17
C TRP A 42 -17.30 -1.59 11.37
N LYS A 43 -17.37 -2.91 11.23
CA LYS A 43 -18.44 -3.61 10.48
C LYS A 43 -19.82 -3.43 11.10
N THR A 44 -19.89 -3.14 12.41
CA THR A 44 -21.16 -2.88 13.09
C THR A 44 -21.66 -1.45 12.88
N LEU A 45 -20.77 -0.50 12.52
CA LEU A 45 -21.11 0.91 12.36
C LEU A 45 -21.89 1.17 11.07
N GLN A 46 -23.15 1.60 11.23
CA GLN A 46 -24.07 1.84 10.11
C GLN A 46 -24.14 3.31 9.67
N SER A 47 -23.88 4.26 10.58
CA SER A 47 -23.99 5.69 10.28
C SER A 47 -22.62 6.32 10.02
N GLU A 48 -22.58 7.29 9.10
CA GLU A 48 -21.33 8.01 8.79
C GLU A 48 -20.79 8.74 10.02
N GLY A 49 -21.66 9.35 10.85
CA GLY A 49 -21.21 9.98 12.09
C GLY A 49 -20.63 9.01 13.12
N ALA A 50 -21.03 7.73 13.12
CA ALA A 50 -20.39 6.73 13.97
C ALA A 50 -19.02 6.32 13.40
N ARG A 51 -18.92 6.17 12.07
CA ARG A 51 -17.66 5.90 11.37
C ARG A 51 -16.64 7.03 11.53
N GLU A 52 -17.09 8.28 11.50
CA GLU A 52 -16.25 9.45 11.72
C GLU A 52 -15.65 9.46 13.13
N ARG A 53 -16.48 9.31 14.17
CA ARG A 53 -16.01 9.18 15.56
C ARG A 53 -15.04 8.01 15.75
N PHE A 54 -15.29 6.90 15.07
CA PHE A 54 -14.38 5.76 15.09
C PHE A 54 -13.02 6.13 14.48
N ARG A 55 -12.98 6.78 13.31
CA ARG A 55 -11.72 7.22 12.66
C ARG A 55 -10.96 8.21 13.54
N GLU A 56 -11.65 9.16 14.17
CA GLU A 56 -11.04 10.08 15.13
C GLU A 56 -10.42 9.34 16.33
N SER A 57 -11.16 8.41 16.93
CA SER A 57 -10.68 7.59 18.04
C SER A 57 -9.51 6.69 17.63
N TYR A 58 -9.56 6.10 16.43
CA TYR A 58 -8.50 5.28 15.87
C TYR A 58 -7.15 6.00 15.83
N TRP A 59 -7.14 7.26 15.37
CA TRP A 59 -5.94 8.09 15.34
C TRP A 59 -5.54 8.57 16.73
N ARG A 60 -6.50 9.05 17.53
CA ARG A 60 -6.24 9.58 18.88
C ARG A 60 -5.59 8.54 19.80
N ARG A 61 -6.07 7.29 19.75
CA ARG A 61 -5.51 6.18 20.55
C ARG A 61 -4.10 5.76 20.13
N ARG A 62 -3.58 6.29 19.02
CA ARG A 62 -2.24 5.98 18.51
C ARG A 62 -1.31 7.20 18.56
N ASP A 63 -1.75 8.25 19.24
CA ASP A 63 -1.00 9.49 19.40
C ASP A 63 -0.03 9.37 20.59
N PRO A 64 1.28 9.21 20.37
CA PRO A 64 2.24 9.08 21.47
C PRO A 64 2.39 10.39 22.26
N THR A 65 2.01 11.52 21.68
CA THR A 65 2.17 12.85 22.26
C THR A 65 0.88 13.67 22.13
N PRO A 66 -0.22 13.25 22.79
CA PRO A 66 -1.54 13.88 22.62
C PRO A 66 -1.64 15.33 23.14
N MET A 67 -0.57 15.82 23.78
CA MET A 67 -0.46 17.23 24.19
C MET A 67 0.02 18.14 23.06
N THR A 68 0.48 17.59 21.93
CA THR A 68 0.83 18.35 20.73
C THR A 68 -0.34 18.37 19.75
N GLU A 69 -0.40 19.39 18.90
CA GLU A 69 -1.42 19.48 17.85
C GLU A 69 -1.23 18.43 16.74
N ARG A 70 -0.05 17.81 16.69
CA ARG A 70 0.35 16.84 15.68
C ARG A 70 0.23 15.44 16.27
N ASN A 71 -0.15 14.50 15.41
CA ASN A 71 -0.18 13.07 15.71
C ASN A 71 0.94 12.38 14.93
N GLU A 72 2.04 12.09 15.61
CA GLU A 72 3.29 11.60 15.01
C GLU A 72 3.09 10.26 14.32
N PHE A 73 2.26 9.39 14.88
CA PHE A 73 1.93 8.10 14.27
C PHE A 73 1.23 8.30 12.92
N ARG A 74 0.21 9.17 12.87
CA ARG A 74 -0.49 9.50 11.63
C ARG A 74 0.47 10.07 10.58
N GLU A 75 1.38 10.94 10.99
CA GLU A 75 2.37 11.52 10.08
C GLU A 75 3.32 10.48 9.48
N ILE A 76 3.81 9.56 10.31
CA ILE A 76 4.65 8.44 9.88
C ILE A 76 3.89 7.56 8.88
N VAL A 77 2.63 7.21 9.18
CA VAL A 77 1.80 6.40 8.29
C VAL A 77 1.58 7.11 6.95
N LEU A 78 1.19 8.39 6.97
CA LEU A 78 0.99 9.17 5.74
C LEU A 78 2.29 9.32 4.93
N ALA A 79 3.44 9.48 5.59
CA ALA A 79 4.73 9.53 4.92
C ALA A 79 5.08 8.20 4.24
N ARG A 80 4.80 7.07 4.89
CA ARG A 80 5.01 5.73 4.30
C ARG A 80 4.04 5.46 3.15
N ILE A 81 2.80 5.91 3.22
CA ILE A 81 1.83 5.83 2.12
C ILE A 81 2.37 6.56 0.89
N ARG A 82 2.79 7.82 1.03
CA ARG A 82 3.40 8.59 -0.07
C ARG A 82 4.63 7.90 -0.65
N THR A 83 5.48 7.33 0.22
CA THR A 83 6.66 6.58 -0.20
C THR A 83 6.28 5.31 -0.97
N ALA A 84 5.28 4.57 -0.51
CA ALA A 84 4.78 3.38 -1.19
C ALA A 84 4.18 3.75 -2.55
N ASP A 85 3.38 4.82 -2.61
CA ASP A 85 2.75 5.31 -3.85
C ASP A 85 3.78 5.72 -4.90
N GLY A 86 4.89 6.34 -4.50
CA GLY A 86 5.98 6.70 -5.41
C GLY A 86 6.85 5.52 -5.87
N ARG A 87 6.91 4.43 -5.09
CA ARG A 87 7.83 3.31 -5.36
C ARG A 87 7.17 2.10 -6.02
N PHE A 88 5.92 1.81 -5.69
CA PHE A 88 5.29 0.52 -6.01
C PHE A 88 3.99 0.66 -6.80
N ALA A 89 3.72 1.81 -7.43
CA ALA A 89 2.52 1.98 -8.25
C ALA A 89 2.47 0.97 -9.41
N ILE A 90 1.28 0.44 -9.68
CA ILE A 90 1.02 -0.49 -10.80
C ILE A 90 -0.09 0.10 -11.66
N GLY A 91 0.28 0.61 -12.84
CA GLY A 91 -0.66 1.30 -13.72
C GLY A 91 -1.31 2.49 -13.01
N LYS A 92 -2.63 2.45 -12.83
CA LYS A 92 -3.40 3.48 -12.10
C LYS A 92 -3.55 3.17 -10.61
N ASN A 93 -3.11 2.00 -10.14
CA ASN A 93 -3.25 1.59 -8.75
C ASN A 93 -2.13 2.24 -7.91
N PRO A 94 -2.45 3.03 -6.88
CA PRO A 94 -1.48 3.56 -5.93
C PRO A 94 -0.61 2.46 -5.34
N GLY A 95 0.68 2.74 -5.19
CA GLY A 95 1.65 1.77 -4.68
C GLY A 95 1.35 1.31 -3.25
N SER A 96 0.76 2.15 -2.41
CA SER A 96 0.29 1.78 -1.07
C SER A 96 -0.75 0.64 -1.06
N LEU A 97 -1.46 0.42 -2.18
CA LEU A 97 -2.41 -0.69 -2.34
C LEU A 97 -1.78 -1.99 -2.86
N THR A 98 -0.48 -2.00 -3.15
CA THR A 98 0.26 -3.22 -3.53
C THR A 98 0.75 -4.01 -2.32
N ALA A 99 1.20 -5.24 -2.51
CA ALA A 99 1.77 -6.04 -1.42
C ALA A 99 3.02 -5.40 -0.81
N ARG A 100 4.03 -5.02 -1.63
CA ARG A 100 5.21 -4.29 -1.12
C ARG A 100 4.84 -2.96 -0.46
N GLY A 101 3.91 -2.20 -1.03
CA GLY A 101 3.45 -0.96 -0.41
C GLY A 101 2.77 -1.15 0.94
N ARG A 102 1.89 -2.14 1.05
CA ARG A 102 1.24 -2.49 2.32
C ARG A 102 2.25 -2.91 3.39
N VAL A 103 3.25 -3.71 3.01
CA VAL A 103 4.33 -4.08 3.94
C VAL A 103 5.15 -2.86 4.35
N LEU A 104 5.48 -1.95 3.42
CA LEU A 104 6.22 -0.72 3.73
C LEU A 104 5.45 0.17 4.71
N VAL A 105 4.13 0.32 4.53
CA VAL A 105 3.29 1.13 5.43
C VAL A 105 3.30 0.55 6.85
N VAL A 106 3.09 -0.76 6.97
CA VAL A 106 2.95 -1.43 8.27
C VAL A 106 4.29 -1.61 8.98
N LEU A 107 5.27 -2.23 8.32
CA LEU A 107 6.55 -2.61 8.93
C LEU A 107 7.64 -1.54 8.77
N GLY A 108 7.48 -0.60 7.86
CA GLY A 108 8.53 0.34 7.49
C GLY A 108 9.52 -0.24 6.49
N ALA A 109 10.55 0.55 6.19
CA ALA A 109 11.60 0.17 5.25
C ALA A 109 12.40 -1.04 5.77
N PRO A 110 12.75 -2.00 4.91
CA PRO A 110 13.61 -3.12 5.30
C PRO A 110 15.04 -2.65 5.56
N SER A 111 15.79 -3.44 6.34
CA SER A 111 17.23 -3.29 6.52
C SER A 111 18.00 -3.61 5.24
N ALA A 112 17.53 -4.61 4.49
CA ALA A 112 18.07 -4.96 3.17
C ALA A 112 16.97 -5.45 2.23
N GLU A 113 17.15 -5.19 0.93
CA GLU A 113 16.29 -5.69 -0.15
C GLU A 113 17.14 -6.53 -1.11
N ARG A 114 16.69 -7.75 -1.40
CA ARG A 114 17.28 -8.64 -2.40
C ARG A 114 16.27 -8.83 -3.53
N GLN A 115 16.72 -8.78 -4.77
CA GLN A 115 15.87 -8.98 -5.94
C GLN A 115 16.49 -10.05 -6.83
N THR A 116 15.66 -10.98 -7.30
CA THR A 116 16.01 -11.98 -8.31
C THR A 116 15.02 -11.85 -9.46
N ILE A 117 15.52 -11.64 -10.68
CA ILE A 117 14.69 -11.53 -11.88
C ILE A 117 14.63 -12.89 -12.55
N GLY A 118 13.42 -13.36 -12.82
CA GLY A 118 13.15 -14.61 -13.53
C GLY A 118 13.35 -14.51 -15.04
N PRO A 119 13.29 -15.65 -15.75
CA PRO A 119 13.27 -15.64 -17.20
C PRO A 119 12.04 -14.88 -17.74
N LEU A 120 12.08 -14.51 -19.01
CA LEU A 120 10.91 -14.01 -19.70
C LEU A 120 9.79 -15.07 -19.65
N ASN A 121 8.58 -14.64 -19.34
CA ASN A 121 7.41 -15.52 -19.22
C ASN A 121 7.07 -16.21 -20.55
N ARG A 122 7.34 -15.54 -21.68
CA ARG A 122 7.22 -16.10 -23.03
C ARG A 122 8.23 -15.46 -23.96
N SER A 123 8.79 -16.21 -24.89
CA SER A 123 9.67 -15.67 -25.93
C SER A 123 8.87 -15.23 -27.17
N PRO A 124 9.35 -14.25 -27.96
CA PRO A 124 8.86 -14.02 -29.31
C PRO A 124 8.96 -15.30 -30.15
N GLU A 125 7.91 -15.60 -30.93
CA GLU A 125 7.88 -16.80 -31.77
C GLU A 125 7.73 -16.42 -33.25
N MET A 126 8.44 -17.12 -34.13
CA MET A 126 8.26 -16.98 -35.57
C MET A 126 6.96 -17.65 -35.99
N ILE A 127 5.96 -16.87 -36.40
CA ILE A 127 4.67 -17.41 -36.86
C ILE A 127 4.79 -17.84 -38.33
N THR A 128 5.57 -17.11 -39.13
CA THR A 128 5.78 -17.35 -40.57
C THR A 128 7.13 -16.72 -40.97
N PRO A 129 7.83 -17.15 -42.03
CA PRO A 129 9.09 -16.53 -42.45
C PRO A 129 8.98 -15.00 -42.54
N GLY A 130 9.91 -14.31 -41.88
CA GLY A 130 9.94 -12.83 -41.79
C GLY A 130 8.89 -12.18 -40.87
N LYS A 131 7.97 -12.95 -40.27
CA LYS A 131 6.93 -12.43 -39.37
C LYS A 131 7.09 -12.96 -37.95
N MET A 132 7.60 -12.10 -37.08
CA MET A 132 7.66 -12.36 -35.64
C MET A 132 6.27 -12.16 -35.01
N GLY A 133 5.83 -13.16 -34.26
CA GLY A 133 4.74 -13.07 -33.31
C GLY A 133 5.25 -12.56 -31.97
N LEU A 134 4.85 -11.36 -31.60
CA LEU A 134 5.12 -10.80 -30.28
C LEU A 134 3.88 -10.98 -29.41
N PRO A 135 3.82 -12.00 -28.55
CA PRO A 135 2.76 -12.09 -27.55
C PRO A 135 2.83 -10.85 -26.64
N SER A 136 1.69 -10.38 -26.13
CA SER A 136 1.64 -9.24 -25.20
C SER A 136 2.50 -9.44 -23.94
N THR A 137 2.82 -10.70 -23.62
CA THR A 137 3.62 -11.12 -22.48
C THR A 137 5.09 -11.41 -22.83
N ALA A 138 5.54 -11.12 -24.06
CA ALA A 138 6.89 -11.47 -24.54
C ALA A 138 8.03 -10.86 -23.73
N PHE A 139 7.72 -9.78 -23.00
CA PHE A 139 8.67 -9.02 -22.18
C PHE A 139 8.25 -8.99 -20.70
N GLU A 140 7.22 -9.75 -20.33
CA GLU A 140 6.86 -9.92 -18.92
C GLU A 140 7.87 -10.87 -18.27
N THR A 141 8.31 -10.55 -17.05
CA THR A 141 9.13 -11.41 -16.18
C THR A 141 8.43 -11.57 -14.84
N THR A 142 8.83 -12.59 -14.10
CA THR A 142 8.50 -12.73 -12.68
C THR A 142 9.72 -12.36 -11.87
N GLU A 143 9.58 -11.41 -10.96
CA GLU A 143 10.62 -10.96 -10.04
C GLU A 143 10.31 -11.43 -8.62
N TRP A 144 11.32 -11.96 -7.94
CA TRP A 144 11.26 -12.29 -6.52
C TRP A 144 11.99 -11.22 -5.73
N HIS A 145 11.29 -10.57 -4.82
CA HIS A 145 11.89 -9.62 -3.88
C HIS A 145 11.87 -10.23 -2.47
N THR A 146 12.98 -10.13 -1.74
CA THR A 146 13.06 -10.50 -0.33
C THR A 146 13.50 -9.29 0.48
N TRP A 147 12.66 -8.89 1.43
CA TRP A 147 12.93 -7.82 2.37
C TRP A 147 13.36 -8.42 3.70
N VAL A 148 14.52 -7.97 4.20
CA VAL A 148 15.13 -8.44 5.44
C VAL A 148 15.06 -7.33 6.48
N TYR A 149 14.65 -7.69 7.70
CA TYR A 149 14.63 -6.84 8.88
C TYR A 149 15.59 -7.41 9.93
N ASP A 150 16.59 -6.63 10.27
CA ASP A 150 17.58 -6.96 11.30
C ASP A 150 17.62 -5.89 12.40
N ARG A 151 18.37 -6.17 13.47
CA ARG A 151 18.43 -5.30 14.66
C ARG A 151 19.19 -4.00 14.44
N SER A 152 19.90 -3.82 13.32
CA SER A 152 20.62 -2.57 13.06
C SER A 152 19.68 -1.41 12.75
N THR A 153 18.55 -1.68 12.08
CA THR A 153 17.59 -0.63 11.70
C THR A 153 16.15 -0.91 12.16
N ALA A 154 15.81 -2.15 12.51
CA ALA A 154 14.45 -2.57 12.81
C ALA A 154 14.30 -3.20 14.21
N ASP A 155 15.15 -2.84 15.17
CA ASP A 155 15.16 -3.43 16.53
C ASP A 155 13.80 -3.32 17.24
N GLU A 156 13.14 -2.16 17.18
CA GLU A 156 11.81 -1.97 17.75
C GLU A 156 10.76 -2.86 17.10
N LEU A 157 10.73 -2.92 15.76
CA LEU A 157 9.83 -3.82 15.03
C LEU A 157 10.04 -5.27 15.44
N LEU A 158 11.30 -5.72 15.50
CA LEU A 158 11.67 -7.10 15.84
C LEU A 158 11.26 -7.48 17.27
N LYS A 159 11.35 -6.53 18.22
CA LYS A 159 10.80 -6.69 19.57
C LYS A 159 9.29 -6.87 19.54
N ILE A 160 8.57 -6.06 18.75
CA ILE A 160 7.10 -6.14 18.63
C ILE A 160 6.65 -7.49 18.06
N ILE A 161 7.31 -7.97 17.01
CA ILE A 161 6.93 -9.24 16.37
C ILE A 161 7.53 -10.48 17.07
N GLU A 162 8.37 -10.26 18.11
CA GLU A 162 9.06 -11.28 18.91
C GLU A 162 9.94 -12.19 18.05
N ARG A 163 10.85 -11.57 17.29
CA ARG A 163 11.78 -12.27 16.41
C ARG A 163 13.20 -11.71 16.52
N PRO A 164 14.24 -12.55 16.37
CA PRO A 164 15.61 -12.05 16.30
C PRO A 164 15.92 -11.38 14.94
N SER A 165 15.23 -11.80 13.88
CA SER A 165 15.25 -11.26 12.53
C SER A 165 13.94 -11.62 11.82
N ALA A 166 13.61 -10.94 10.73
CA ALA A 166 12.42 -11.22 9.95
C ALA A 166 12.68 -11.05 8.45
N GLU A 167 12.03 -11.88 7.64
CA GLU A 167 12.07 -11.79 6.18
C GLU A 167 10.64 -11.89 5.61
N ILE A 168 10.36 -11.11 4.57
CA ILE A 168 9.15 -11.20 3.75
C ILE A 168 9.55 -11.27 2.28
N SER A 169 8.98 -12.23 1.57
CA SER A 169 9.16 -12.40 0.14
C SER A 169 7.92 -11.96 -0.64
N PHE A 170 8.16 -11.45 -1.84
CA PHE A 170 7.16 -10.99 -2.78
C PHE A 170 7.40 -11.62 -4.14
N ILE A 171 6.32 -11.88 -4.86
CA ILE A 171 6.33 -12.26 -6.26
C ILE A 171 5.74 -11.08 -7.03
N VAL A 172 6.49 -10.55 -7.98
CA VAL A 172 6.14 -9.34 -8.72
C VAL A 172 6.15 -9.65 -10.20
N GLU A 173 5.06 -9.31 -10.88
CA GLU A 173 4.98 -9.27 -12.33
C GLU A 173 4.91 -7.78 -12.70
N PRO A 174 6.01 -7.16 -13.18
CA PRO A 174 6.07 -5.72 -13.38
C PRO A 174 4.90 -5.17 -14.21
N GLY A 175 4.26 -4.12 -13.70
CA GLY A 175 3.09 -3.51 -14.36
C GLY A 175 1.80 -4.32 -14.28
N ARG A 176 1.81 -5.52 -13.67
CA ARG A 176 0.68 -6.44 -13.64
C ARG A 176 0.26 -6.84 -12.23
N SER A 177 1.17 -7.36 -11.41
CA SER A 177 0.83 -7.82 -10.07
C SER A 177 1.99 -7.74 -9.08
N ASP A 178 1.65 -7.64 -7.80
CA ASP A 178 2.59 -7.58 -6.67
C ASP A 178 1.92 -8.27 -5.48
N ARG A 179 2.45 -9.43 -5.09
CA ARG A 179 1.84 -10.33 -4.09
C ARG A 179 2.86 -10.74 -3.03
N ILE A 180 2.40 -10.85 -1.78
CA ILE A 180 3.19 -11.43 -0.68
C ILE A 180 3.18 -12.95 -0.84
N GLU A 181 4.34 -13.59 -0.82
CA GLU A 181 4.46 -15.04 -0.95
C GLU A 181 3.90 -15.76 0.29
N ASN A 182 4.26 -15.31 1.49
CA ASN A 182 3.73 -15.82 2.76
C ASN A 182 2.82 -14.77 3.41
N ARG A 183 1.56 -14.68 2.99
CA ARG A 183 0.64 -13.66 3.50
C ARG A 183 0.32 -13.84 4.99
N ASP A 184 0.19 -15.07 5.46
CA ASP A 184 -0.23 -15.37 6.83
C ASP A 184 0.77 -14.89 7.87
N ILE A 185 2.08 -14.99 7.60
CA ILE A 185 3.10 -14.49 8.52
C ILE A 185 3.03 -12.95 8.62
N PHE A 186 2.81 -12.27 7.49
CA PHE A 186 2.64 -10.82 7.47
C PHE A 186 1.40 -10.38 8.25
N GLU A 187 0.25 -11.03 8.07
CA GLU A 187 -0.98 -10.62 8.80
C GLU A 187 -0.83 -10.81 10.31
N ARG A 188 -0.12 -11.85 10.77
CA ARG A 188 0.21 -12.01 12.20
C ARG A 188 1.10 -10.89 12.72
N TRP A 189 2.11 -10.48 11.97
CA TRP A 189 2.99 -9.38 12.37
C TRP A 189 2.27 -8.04 12.34
N ARG A 190 1.47 -7.79 11.29
CA ARG A 190 0.61 -6.61 11.18
C ARG A 190 -0.32 -6.48 12.39
N GLU A 191 -0.93 -7.57 12.84
CA GLU A 191 -1.80 -7.55 14.03
C GLU A 191 -1.02 -7.13 15.29
N LYS A 192 0.17 -7.68 15.52
CA LYS A 192 1.02 -7.28 16.66
C LYS A 192 1.43 -5.81 16.59
N VAL A 193 1.81 -5.33 15.40
CA VAL A 193 2.16 -3.93 15.16
C VAL A 193 0.95 -3.01 15.36
N ALA A 194 -0.22 -3.41 14.88
CA ALA A 194 -1.48 -2.71 15.09
C ALA A 194 -1.82 -2.58 16.58
N GLN A 195 -1.77 -3.68 17.33
CA GLN A 195 -2.03 -3.68 18.77
C GLN A 195 -1.03 -2.80 19.53
N ARG A 196 0.27 -2.88 19.18
CA ARG A 196 1.31 -2.09 19.83
C ARG A 196 1.24 -0.60 19.51
N SER A 197 0.65 -0.23 18.37
CA SER A 197 0.49 1.19 17.99
C SER A 197 -0.49 1.96 18.88
N ILE A 198 -1.32 1.26 19.65
CA ILE A 198 -2.26 1.87 20.61
C ILE A 198 -1.50 2.22 21.89
N VAL A 199 -1.65 3.47 22.35
CA VAL A 199 -0.94 4.08 23.50
C VAL A 199 -1.90 4.61 24.56
#